data_AF-A0A7C2DE46-F1
#
_entry.id   AF-A0A7C2DE46-F1
#
_cell.length_a   1.000
_cell.length_b   1.000
_cell.length_c   1.000
_cell.angle_alpha   90.00
_cell.angle_beta   90.00
_cell.angle_gamma   90.00
#
_symmetry.space_group_name_H-M   'P 1'
#
loop_
_entity.id
_entity.type
_entity.pdbx_description
1 polymer ?
#
loop_
_entity_poly.entity_id
_entity_poly.type
_entity_poly.pdbx_seq_one_letter_code
_entity_poly.pdbx_strand_id
1 'polypeptide(L)'
;MPDYIGNIAVPEIVPSGVFPLVPDYPLEVRRDHEVAVHQFGSGNAKIEQRMLVGTGARRFTIRKQWLRDAERIALRNFWESKYGPYGAFTYNAPNESGIGTTPVVCRFANEPLSWEMVADWACSLGVTLVEIPQSSPSYPLNQTVHRFPPAALQTALLSQVQEIIPLIKIQPLEPGYPAIYVSDRRCTVGGQLYQARLVEFDGISQSIGNESDEAQFTFGNADRVMRDLANDVDLFRAEIAFSLFHTGTGIKLDLWKGNIVNWTSDSGPEFRVTAADGLYELNLPYPTRKISRTCWKPFNSASCPFASQGALDLVHFPEADPTRCDKGFDTPNGCRAHGMNDYYGGIMAKPQGVRIKDNSTGVWGFGRSTLTSVSLVADSIYDQVLPEIYTDSPMPVNAKIASGRDESDFYAALGLVGEGPLGAYGTGHKLDGQYHHGYPGSLGLMTSLGPDPNPVTFGMDTDAGPERAAGTAFLMIRRSDAKGL
;
A
#
# COMPACT_ATOMS: atom_id res chain seq x y z
N MET A 1 19.08 -18.00 -16.80
CA MET A 1 19.13 -16.96 -15.76
C MET A 1 18.03 -17.28 -14.77
N PRO A 2 18.26 -17.11 -13.45
CA PRO A 2 17.22 -17.32 -12.46
C PRO A 2 16.06 -16.34 -12.69
N ASP A 3 14.84 -16.80 -12.41
CA ASP A 3 13.64 -15.97 -12.43
C ASP A 3 13.61 -15.12 -11.15
N TYR A 4 13.05 -13.92 -11.22
CA TYR A 4 12.98 -12.98 -10.09
C TYR A 4 11.58 -12.40 -9.92
N ILE A 5 11.25 -12.08 -8.66
CA ILE A 5 10.11 -11.25 -8.26
C ILE A 5 10.69 -10.09 -7.45
N GLY A 6 10.74 -8.91 -8.07
CA GLY A 6 11.53 -7.81 -7.51
C GLY A 6 13.01 -8.20 -7.48
N ASN A 7 13.64 -8.08 -6.32
CA ASN A 7 15.01 -8.56 -6.08
C ASN A 7 15.07 -10.03 -5.63
N ILE A 8 13.93 -10.65 -5.33
CA ILE A 8 13.89 -12.00 -4.75
C ILE A 8 14.00 -13.04 -5.86
N ALA A 9 15.02 -13.89 -5.77
CA ALA A 9 15.19 -15.01 -6.67
C ALA A 9 14.10 -16.06 -6.44
N VAL A 10 13.43 -16.49 -7.51
CA VAL A 10 12.50 -17.61 -7.48
C VAL A 10 13.32 -18.90 -7.43
N PRO A 11 13.10 -19.79 -6.44
CA PRO A 11 13.80 -21.06 -6.36
C PRO A 11 13.62 -21.88 -7.65
N GLU A 12 14.73 -22.33 -8.23
CA GLU A 12 14.70 -23.17 -9.42
C GLU A 12 14.26 -24.60 -9.06
N ILE A 13 13.32 -25.14 -9.84
CA ILE A 13 12.91 -26.54 -9.73
C ILE A 13 13.87 -27.39 -10.58
N VAL A 14 14.85 -28.02 -9.94
CA VAL A 14 15.81 -28.89 -10.62
C VAL A 14 15.31 -30.34 -10.63
N PRO A 15 14.98 -30.91 -11.81
CA PRO A 15 14.54 -32.30 -11.88
C PRO A 15 15.70 -33.23 -11.52
N SER A 16 15.41 -34.26 -10.70
CA SER A 16 16.40 -35.25 -10.31
C SER A 16 15.80 -36.65 -10.29
N GLY A 17 16.53 -37.61 -10.87
CA GLY A 17 16.07 -39.00 -11.00
C GLY A 17 15.03 -39.21 -12.10
N VAL A 18 14.77 -40.48 -12.38
CA VAL A 18 13.79 -40.94 -13.38
C VAL A 18 12.72 -41.74 -12.68
N PHE A 19 11.45 -41.46 -12.99
CA PHE A 19 10.31 -42.18 -12.43
C PHE A 19 10.45 -43.69 -12.66
N PRO A 20 10.35 -44.53 -11.62
CA PRO A 20 10.84 -45.91 -11.66
C PRO A 20 9.89 -46.89 -12.35
N LEU A 21 8.63 -46.51 -12.60
CA LEU A 21 7.64 -47.41 -13.18
C LEU A 21 7.37 -47.11 -14.66
N VAL A 22 7.22 -48.17 -15.44
CA VAL A 22 6.69 -48.12 -16.81
C VAL A 22 5.19 -48.34 -16.72
N PRO A 23 4.32 -47.43 -17.20
CA PRO A 23 2.87 -47.60 -17.13
C PRO A 23 2.38 -48.81 -17.95
N ASP A 24 1.29 -49.43 -17.52
CA ASP A 24 0.56 -50.38 -18.36
C ASP A 24 -0.31 -49.62 -19.37
N TYR A 25 -0.50 -50.19 -20.57
CA TYR A 25 -1.48 -49.65 -21.52
C TYR A 25 -2.89 -50.14 -21.17
N PRO A 26 -3.92 -49.27 -21.29
CA PRO A 26 -3.88 -47.89 -21.76
C PRO A 26 -3.42 -46.88 -20.69
N LEU A 27 -2.56 -45.92 -21.08
CA LEU A 27 -2.19 -44.79 -20.23
C LEU A 27 -3.30 -43.75 -20.21
N GLU A 28 -3.72 -43.34 -19.03
CA GLU A 28 -4.69 -42.26 -18.86
C GLU A 28 -3.93 -40.92 -18.79
N VAL A 29 -4.07 -40.12 -19.85
CA VAL A 29 -3.55 -38.75 -19.90
C VAL A 29 -4.74 -37.80 -19.88
N ARG A 30 -4.81 -36.96 -18.85
CA ARG A 30 -5.86 -35.97 -18.66
C ARG A 30 -5.27 -34.57 -18.74
N ARG A 31 -5.98 -33.66 -19.40
CA ARG A 31 -5.64 -32.23 -19.39
C ARG A 31 -6.89 -31.45 -19.03
N ASP A 32 -6.91 -30.94 -17.81
CA ASP A 32 -8.03 -30.16 -17.30
C ASP A 32 -7.98 -28.75 -17.88
N HIS A 33 -9.05 -28.37 -18.57
CA HIS A 33 -9.23 -27.05 -19.14
C HIS A 33 -10.22 -26.32 -18.24
N GLU A 34 -9.77 -25.25 -17.59
CA GLU A 34 -10.63 -24.43 -16.77
C GLU A 34 -11.43 -23.48 -17.66
N VAL A 35 -12.76 -23.53 -17.55
CA VAL A 35 -13.68 -22.74 -18.37
C VAL A 35 -14.56 -21.92 -17.45
N ALA A 36 -14.41 -20.60 -17.52
CA ALA A 36 -15.33 -19.67 -16.88
C ALA A 36 -16.60 -19.57 -17.73
N VAL A 37 -17.77 -19.73 -17.11
CA VAL A 37 -19.07 -19.64 -17.78
C VAL A 37 -19.78 -18.39 -17.31
N HIS A 38 -20.02 -17.47 -18.23
CA HIS A 38 -20.85 -16.30 -18.00
C HIS A 38 -22.23 -16.52 -18.63
N GLN A 39 -23.28 -16.50 -17.82
CA GLN A 39 -24.65 -16.70 -18.28
C GLN A 39 -25.33 -15.35 -18.49
N PHE A 40 -25.88 -15.13 -19.68
CA PHE A 40 -26.64 -13.92 -20.01
C PHE A 40 -28.15 -14.16 -19.85
N GLY A 41 -28.80 -13.26 -19.11
CA GLY A 41 -30.26 -13.05 -19.17
C GLY A 41 -31.03 -13.32 -17.87
N SER A 42 -32.12 -12.57 -17.68
CA SER A 42 -33.23 -12.91 -16.78
C SER A 42 -34.37 -13.53 -17.59
N GLY A 43 -34.76 -14.77 -17.27
CA GLY A 43 -35.75 -15.53 -18.01
C GLY A 43 -35.14 -16.73 -18.74
N ASN A 44 -35.95 -17.74 -19.04
CA ASN A 44 -35.59 -19.11 -19.49
C ASN A 44 -34.69 -19.26 -20.75
N ALA A 45 -34.01 -18.22 -21.22
CA ALA A 45 -33.02 -18.30 -22.29
C ALA A 45 -31.65 -18.72 -21.72
N LYS A 46 -31.27 -19.99 -21.93
CA LYS A 46 -29.94 -20.53 -21.58
C LYS A 46 -28.86 -20.03 -22.56
N ILE A 47 -28.56 -18.74 -22.55
CA ILE A 47 -27.45 -18.18 -23.35
C ILE A 47 -26.23 -18.12 -22.44
N GLU A 48 -25.23 -18.96 -22.71
CA GLU A 48 -23.97 -19.04 -21.97
C GLU A 48 -22.81 -18.64 -22.89
N GLN A 49 -21.92 -17.78 -22.40
CA GLN A 49 -20.61 -17.56 -22.98
C GLN A 49 -19.56 -18.26 -22.12
N ARG A 50 -18.64 -18.96 -22.78
CA ARG A 50 -17.63 -19.78 -22.14
C ARG A 50 -16.25 -19.24 -22.49
N MET A 51 -15.43 -18.97 -21.48
CA MET A 51 -14.07 -18.45 -21.63
C MET A 51 -13.09 -19.50 -21.12
N LEU A 52 -12.14 -19.92 -21.95
CA LEU A 52 -11.09 -20.82 -21.51
C LEU A 52 -10.08 -20.00 -20.69
N VAL A 53 -10.04 -20.23 -19.39
CA VAL A 53 -9.14 -19.52 -18.47
C VAL A 53 -7.71 -19.98 -18.70
N GLY A 54 -7.46 -21.25 -19.06
CA GLY A 54 -6.14 -21.72 -19.44
C GLY A 54 -6.09 -23.18 -19.91
N THR A 55 -4.93 -23.58 -20.43
CA THR A 55 -4.76 -24.93 -21.01
C THR A 55 -4.43 -26.02 -19.99
N GLY A 56 -4.23 -25.67 -18.71
CA GLY A 56 -3.93 -26.61 -17.63
C GLY A 56 -2.65 -27.45 -17.82
N ALA A 57 -2.18 -28.08 -16.74
CA ALA A 57 -1.07 -29.02 -16.79
C ALA A 57 -1.56 -30.43 -17.19
N ARG A 58 -0.78 -31.17 -17.98
CA ARG A 58 -1.08 -32.59 -18.25
C ARG A 58 -0.92 -33.39 -16.96
N ARG A 59 -1.88 -34.27 -16.71
CA ARG A 59 -1.88 -35.24 -15.63
C ARG A 59 -1.76 -36.64 -16.21
N PHE A 60 -0.81 -37.42 -15.72
CA PHE A 60 -0.60 -38.80 -16.11
C PHE A 60 -1.05 -39.69 -14.96
N THR A 61 -2.13 -40.44 -15.15
CA THR A 61 -2.58 -41.44 -14.17
C THR A 61 -1.99 -42.78 -14.55
N ILE A 62 -1.03 -43.23 -13.75
CA ILE A 62 -0.34 -44.49 -13.92
C ILE A 62 -1.02 -45.52 -13.04
N ARG A 63 -1.59 -46.55 -13.67
CA ARG A 63 -2.22 -47.67 -12.98
C ARG A 63 -1.42 -48.93 -13.21
N LYS A 64 -1.23 -49.70 -12.14
CA LYS A 64 -0.62 -51.03 -12.15
C LYS A 64 -1.55 -51.97 -11.43
N GLN A 65 -2.12 -52.93 -12.15
CA GLN A 65 -2.95 -53.98 -11.53
C GLN A 65 -2.08 -55.00 -10.79
N TRP A 66 -0.85 -55.19 -11.24
CA TRP A 66 0.08 -56.16 -10.67
C TRP A 66 1.49 -55.56 -10.53
N LEU A 67 1.82 -55.05 -9.35
CA LEU A 67 3.13 -54.50 -9.03
C LEU A 67 3.90 -55.47 -8.13
N ARG A 68 5.11 -55.87 -8.54
CA ARG A 68 5.96 -56.77 -7.74
C ARG A 68 6.56 -56.03 -6.54
N ASP A 69 6.93 -56.78 -5.51
CA ASP A 69 7.46 -56.19 -4.27
C ASP A 69 8.74 -55.34 -4.48
N ALA A 70 9.59 -55.73 -5.43
CA ALA A 70 10.78 -54.94 -5.79
C ALA A 70 10.42 -53.57 -6.41
N GLU A 71 9.42 -53.53 -7.28
CA GLU A 71 8.93 -52.29 -7.92
C GLU A 71 8.19 -51.40 -6.92
N ARG A 72 7.46 -52.03 -5.98
CA ARG A 72 6.82 -51.39 -4.84
C ARG A 72 7.84 -50.64 -3.98
N ILE A 73 8.92 -51.33 -3.59
CA ILE A 73 10.02 -50.76 -2.81
C ILE A 73 10.71 -49.64 -3.58
N ALA A 74 10.96 -49.83 -4.88
CA ALA A 74 11.57 -48.80 -5.73
C ALA A 74 10.71 -47.52 -5.80
N LEU A 75 9.39 -47.66 -6.00
CA LEU A 75 8.49 -46.51 -6.02
C LEU A 75 8.42 -45.82 -4.66
N ARG A 76 8.31 -46.57 -3.56
CA ARG A 76 8.29 -45.99 -2.21
C ARG A 76 9.56 -45.19 -1.94
N ASN A 77 10.72 -45.80 -2.14
CA ASN A 77 12.01 -45.14 -1.91
C ASN A 77 12.17 -43.92 -2.83
N PHE A 78 11.70 -44.01 -4.08
CA PHE A 78 11.70 -42.87 -5.01
C PHE A 78 10.79 -41.75 -4.52
N TRP A 79 9.56 -42.06 -4.10
CA TRP A 79 8.63 -41.09 -3.54
C TRP A 79 9.18 -40.42 -2.28
N GLU A 80 9.74 -41.18 -1.33
CA GLU A 80 10.40 -40.62 -0.14
C GLU A 80 11.57 -39.70 -0.51
N SER A 81 12.33 -40.04 -1.56
CA SER A 81 13.43 -39.19 -2.06
C SER A 81 12.98 -37.92 -2.78
N LYS A 82 11.70 -37.85 -3.20
CA LYS A 82 11.10 -36.73 -3.93
C LYS A 82 9.95 -36.08 -3.15
N TYR A 83 9.68 -36.50 -1.92
CA TYR A 83 8.58 -35.99 -1.14
C TYR A 83 8.84 -34.53 -0.74
N GLY A 84 7.85 -33.67 -0.94
CA GLY A 84 7.94 -32.23 -0.68
C GLY A 84 7.54 -31.37 -1.88
N PRO A 85 7.43 -30.04 -1.69
CA PRO A 85 6.84 -29.13 -2.68
C PRO A 85 7.63 -28.97 -3.99
N TYR A 86 8.92 -29.33 -4.01
CA TYR A 86 9.83 -29.12 -5.16
C TYR A 86 10.41 -30.41 -5.77
N GLY A 87 9.93 -31.58 -5.37
CA GLY A 87 10.44 -32.86 -5.85
C GLY A 87 10.06 -33.14 -7.31
N ALA A 88 10.80 -32.54 -8.25
CA ALA A 88 10.65 -32.80 -9.68
C ALA A 88 11.56 -33.92 -10.16
N PHE A 89 11.11 -34.65 -11.18
CA PHE A 89 11.84 -35.76 -11.79
C PHE A 89 11.42 -35.96 -13.24
N THR A 90 12.22 -36.72 -13.97
CA THR A 90 11.90 -37.07 -15.36
C THR A 90 10.99 -38.29 -15.41
N TYR A 91 9.87 -38.17 -16.11
CA TYR A 91 8.98 -39.27 -16.48
C TYR A 91 9.10 -39.53 -17.98
N ASN A 92 9.41 -40.77 -18.35
CA ASN A 92 9.47 -41.19 -19.74
C ASN A 92 8.06 -41.54 -20.23
N ALA A 93 7.29 -40.52 -20.64
CA ALA A 93 5.92 -40.68 -21.09
C ALA A 93 5.88 -41.47 -22.41
N PRO A 94 5.11 -42.57 -22.51
CA PRO A 94 4.91 -43.29 -23.76
C PRO A 94 4.34 -42.38 -24.86
N ASN A 95 4.85 -42.52 -26.07
CA ASN A 95 4.37 -41.74 -27.22
C ASN A 95 2.98 -42.22 -27.68
N GLU A 96 2.21 -41.32 -28.28
CA GLU A 96 0.88 -41.64 -28.85
C GLU A 96 0.94 -42.72 -29.95
N SER A 97 2.08 -42.82 -30.64
CA SER A 97 2.33 -43.84 -31.66
C SER A 97 2.52 -45.25 -31.09
N GLY A 98 2.57 -45.41 -29.78
CA GLY A 98 2.86 -46.68 -29.10
C GLY A 98 4.32 -47.13 -29.20
N ILE A 99 5.21 -46.31 -29.79
CA ILE A 99 6.62 -46.62 -29.99
C ILE A 99 7.48 -45.54 -29.34
N GLY A 100 8.32 -45.97 -28.39
CA GLY A 100 9.26 -45.11 -27.67
C GLY A 100 8.59 -44.26 -26.59
N THR A 101 9.42 -43.43 -25.95
CA THR A 101 9.02 -42.53 -24.86
C THR A 101 9.57 -41.13 -25.10
N THR A 102 8.87 -40.12 -24.57
CA THR A 102 9.32 -38.74 -24.51
C THR A 102 9.59 -38.36 -23.05
N PRO A 103 10.79 -37.84 -22.71
CA PRO A 103 11.06 -37.37 -21.36
C PRO A 103 10.25 -36.12 -21.07
N VAL A 104 9.48 -36.15 -19.98
CA VAL A 104 8.69 -35.04 -19.47
C VAL A 104 9.08 -34.78 -18.03
N VAL A 105 9.19 -33.53 -17.61
CA VAL A 105 9.42 -33.21 -16.20
C VAL A 105 8.09 -33.20 -15.45
N CYS A 106 8.01 -33.98 -14.38
CA CYS A 106 6.82 -34.15 -13.58
C CYS A 106 7.12 -34.00 -12.09
N ARG A 107 6.04 -33.81 -11.33
CA ARG A 107 5.99 -34.00 -9.88
C ARG A 107 4.84 -34.93 -9.53
N PHE A 108 4.83 -35.48 -8.32
CA PHE A 108 3.66 -36.16 -7.80
C PHE A 108 2.50 -35.16 -7.63
N ALA A 109 1.26 -35.60 -7.91
CA ALA A 109 0.10 -34.91 -7.37
C ALA A 109 0.15 -34.98 -5.84
N ASN A 110 -0.36 -33.98 -5.12
CA ASN A 110 -0.28 -33.86 -3.64
C ASN A 110 -1.02 -34.98 -2.85
N GLU A 111 -1.36 -36.10 -3.50
CA GLU A 111 -2.01 -37.25 -2.90
C GLU A 111 -0.96 -38.22 -2.31
N PRO A 112 -1.16 -38.76 -1.09
CA PRO A 112 -0.32 -39.84 -0.59
C PRO A 112 -0.46 -41.07 -1.50
N LEU A 113 0.63 -41.82 -1.68
CA LEU A 113 0.58 -43.07 -2.42
C LEU A 113 -0.40 -44.04 -1.75
N SER A 114 -1.41 -44.48 -2.48
CA SER A 114 -2.37 -45.50 -2.04
C SER A 114 -2.07 -46.83 -2.72
N TRP A 115 -2.07 -47.91 -1.93
CA TRP A 115 -1.70 -49.25 -2.37
C TRP A 115 -2.78 -50.21 -1.89
N GLU A 116 -3.14 -51.18 -2.72
CA GLU A 116 -4.00 -52.29 -2.30
C GLU A 116 -3.18 -53.57 -2.40
N MET A 117 -3.01 -54.30 -1.29
CA MET A 117 -2.31 -55.58 -1.30
C MET A 117 -3.24 -56.63 -1.90
N VAL A 118 -2.88 -57.16 -3.07
CA VAL A 118 -3.64 -58.20 -3.78
C VAL A 118 -3.18 -59.60 -3.36
N ALA A 119 -1.91 -59.73 -2.96
CA ALA A 119 -1.31 -60.90 -2.34
C ALA A 119 -0.08 -60.48 -1.51
N ASP A 120 0.51 -61.40 -0.74
CA ASP A 120 1.74 -61.12 0.05
C ASP A 120 2.92 -60.61 -0.79
N TRP A 121 2.90 -60.88 -2.10
CA TRP A 121 3.96 -60.57 -3.06
C TRP A 121 3.52 -59.64 -4.20
N ALA A 122 2.29 -59.12 -4.16
CA ALA A 122 1.73 -58.28 -5.23
C ALA A 122 0.78 -57.21 -4.68
N CYS A 123 0.86 -56.01 -5.24
CA CYS A 123 -0.05 -54.91 -4.92
C CYS A 123 -0.57 -54.22 -6.18
N SER A 124 -1.74 -53.59 -6.07
CA SER A 124 -2.27 -52.66 -7.05
C SER A 124 -1.95 -51.22 -6.63
N LEU A 125 -1.75 -50.35 -7.61
CA LEU A 125 -1.37 -48.94 -7.41
C LEU A 125 -2.04 -48.06 -8.45
N GLY A 126 -2.53 -46.90 -8.01
CA GLY A 126 -2.79 -45.73 -8.84
C GLY A 126 -1.92 -44.56 -8.37
N VAL A 127 -1.17 -43.94 -9.28
CA VAL A 127 -0.40 -42.72 -8.99
C VAL A 127 -0.60 -41.68 -10.08
N THR A 128 -0.83 -40.43 -9.67
CA THR A 128 -1.03 -39.32 -10.58
C THR A 128 0.21 -38.43 -10.60
N LEU A 129 0.78 -38.22 -11.79
CA LEU A 129 1.88 -37.30 -12.03
C LEU A 129 1.35 -36.02 -12.68
N VAL A 130 1.88 -34.86 -12.29
CA VAL A 130 1.56 -33.57 -12.88
C VAL A 130 2.78 -33.05 -13.64
N GLU A 131 2.59 -32.72 -14.91
CA GLU A 131 3.64 -32.10 -15.74
C GLU A 131 4.02 -30.71 -15.25
N ILE A 132 5.32 -30.40 -15.28
CA ILE A 132 5.86 -29.06 -15.11
C ILE A 132 6.22 -28.53 -16.51
N PRO A 133 5.55 -27.47 -17.00
CA PRO A 133 5.83 -26.91 -18.31
C PRO A 133 7.30 -26.47 -18.44
N GLN A 134 8.00 -26.95 -19.48
CA GLN A 134 9.41 -26.62 -19.72
C GLN A 134 9.63 -25.48 -20.72
N SER A 135 8.59 -25.06 -21.43
CA SER A 135 8.62 -23.91 -22.33
C SER A 135 7.56 -22.91 -21.92
N SER A 136 7.91 -21.63 -22.02
CA SER A 136 6.96 -20.55 -21.78
C SER A 136 6.52 -19.94 -23.10
N PRO A 137 5.21 -19.76 -23.32
CA PRO A 137 4.71 -19.13 -24.52
C PRO A 137 5.15 -17.66 -24.56
N SER A 138 5.44 -17.19 -25.78
CA SER A 138 5.77 -15.80 -26.06
C SER A 138 4.77 -15.24 -27.05
N TYR A 139 4.14 -14.13 -26.68
CA TYR A 139 3.10 -13.46 -27.45
C TYR A 139 3.56 -12.06 -27.89
N PRO A 140 3.35 -11.68 -29.15
CA PRO A 140 3.58 -10.31 -29.58
C PRO A 140 2.55 -9.37 -28.94
N LEU A 141 3.00 -8.16 -28.57
CA LEU A 141 2.13 -7.08 -28.13
C LEU A 141 1.91 -6.12 -29.31
N ASN A 142 0.72 -6.20 -29.91
CA ASN A 142 0.36 -5.41 -31.09
C ASN A 142 -0.19 -4.03 -30.70
N GLN A 143 -0.94 -3.94 -29.59
CA GLN A 143 -1.56 -2.70 -29.14
C GLN A 143 -1.83 -2.72 -27.63
N THR A 144 -1.68 -1.56 -26.96
CA THR A 144 -2.19 -1.33 -25.60
C THR A 144 -3.37 -0.35 -25.64
N VAL A 145 -4.39 -0.61 -24.84
CA VAL A 145 -5.67 0.11 -24.82
C VAL A 145 -6.01 0.46 -23.37
N HIS A 146 -6.47 1.68 -23.10
CA HIS A 146 -6.66 2.18 -21.72
C HIS A 146 -8.11 2.49 -21.33
N ARG A 147 -9.08 2.35 -22.25
CA ARG A 147 -10.48 2.73 -21.95
C ARG A 147 -11.52 1.95 -22.73
N PHE A 148 -11.45 1.99 -24.06
CA PHE A 148 -12.46 1.36 -24.92
C PHE A 148 -11.81 0.33 -25.85
N PRO A 149 -12.34 -0.90 -25.91
CA PRO A 149 -11.82 -1.92 -26.80
C PRO A 149 -11.95 -1.45 -28.27
N PRO A 150 -10.89 -1.55 -29.09
CA PRO A 150 -10.96 -1.21 -30.51
C PRO A 150 -11.88 -2.18 -31.26
N ALA A 151 -12.36 -1.78 -32.44
CA ALA A 151 -13.24 -2.61 -33.27
C ALA A 151 -12.65 -4.02 -33.51
N ALA A 152 -11.33 -4.12 -33.72
CA ALA A 152 -10.64 -5.40 -33.87
C ALA A 152 -10.79 -6.33 -32.64
N LEU A 153 -10.69 -5.79 -31.43
CA LEU A 153 -10.90 -6.56 -30.20
C LEU A 153 -12.39 -6.90 -30.02
N GLN A 154 -13.30 -5.95 -30.29
CA GLN A 154 -14.73 -6.20 -30.21
C GLN A 154 -15.17 -7.34 -31.14
N THR A 155 -14.71 -7.34 -32.40
CA THR A 155 -14.98 -8.42 -33.35
C THR A 155 -14.37 -9.74 -32.90
N ALA A 156 -13.13 -9.72 -32.41
CA ALA A 156 -12.47 -10.93 -31.95
C ALA A 156 -13.23 -11.60 -30.81
N LEU A 157 -13.72 -10.81 -29.83
CA LEU A 157 -14.47 -11.28 -28.66
C LEU A 157 -15.81 -11.95 -28.99
N LEU A 158 -16.32 -11.84 -30.23
CA LEU A 158 -17.51 -12.56 -30.69
C LEU A 158 -17.26 -14.04 -30.98
N SER A 159 -16.00 -14.48 -31.11
CA SER A 159 -15.67 -15.89 -31.27
C SER A 159 -16.09 -16.71 -30.03
N GLN A 160 -16.54 -17.95 -30.26
CA GLN A 160 -16.96 -18.86 -29.20
C GLN A 160 -15.82 -19.28 -28.27
N VAL A 161 -14.58 -19.28 -28.77
CA VAL A 161 -13.39 -19.61 -27.99
C VAL A 161 -12.49 -18.39 -27.96
N GLN A 162 -12.13 -17.97 -26.74
CA GLN A 162 -11.22 -16.88 -26.45
C GLN A 162 -10.18 -17.36 -25.45
N GLU A 163 -8.97 -16.86 -25.58
CA GLU A 163 -7.93 -17.00 -24.57
C GLU A 163 -7.48 -15.62 -24.13
N ILE A 164 -7.66 -15.36 -22.83
CA ILE A 164 -7.33 -14.09 -22.18
C ILE A 164 -6.37 -14.41 -21.03
N ILE A 165 -5.27 -13.68 -20.97
CA ILE A 165 -4.25 -13.82 -19.94
C ILE A 165 -4.34 -12.61 -19.00
N PRO A 166 -4.61 -12.79 -17.70
CA PRO A 166 -4.54 -11.72 -16.72
C PRO A 166 -3.07 -11.36 -16.45
N LEU A 167 -2.76 -10.07 -16.50
CA LEU A 167 -1.42 -9.53 -16.30
C LEU A 167 -1.48 -8.49 -15.18
N ILE A 168 -0.55 -8.60 -14.23
CA ILE A 168 -0.39 -7.65 -13.14
C ILE A 168 1.02 -7.08 -13.17
N LYS A 169 1.11 -5.77 -12.99
CA LYS A 169 2.35 -5.06 -12.72
C LYS A 169 2.25 -4.41 -11.34
N ILE A 170 3.20 -4.70 -10.46
CA ILE A 170 3.36 -4.01 -9.17
C ILE A 170 4.64 -3.17 -9.22
N GLN A 171 4.55 -1.91 -8.85
CA GLN A 171 5.66 -0.97 -8.78
C GLN A 171 5.79 -0.45 -7.35
N PRO A 172 6.77 -0.96 -6.59
CA PRO A 172 7.08 -0.44 -5.26
C PRO A 172 7.50 1.04 -5.29
N LEU A 173 7.29 1.74 -4.18
CA LEU A 173 7.61 3.17 -4.03
C LEU A 173 9.11 3.45 -3.90
N GLU A 174 9.89 2.46 -3.50
CA GLU A 174 11.33 2.60 -3.35
C GLU A 174 11.98 2.96 -4.70
N PRO A 175 12.70 4.10 -4.78
CA PRO A 175 13.32 4.54 -6.02
C PRO A 175 14.33 3.53 -6.57
N GLY A 176 14.14 3.14 -7.83
CA GLY A 176 15.04 2.19 -8.51
C GLY A 176 14.75 0.71 -8.24
N TYR A 177 13.75 0.40 -7.41
CA TYR A 177 13.32 -0.98 -7.20
C TYR A 177 12.67 -1.55 -8.47
N PRO A 178 13.03 -2.77 -8.90
CA PRO A 178 12.51 -3.36 -10.14
C PRO A 178 11.00 -3.61 -10.08
N ALA A 179 10.32 -3.35 -11.19
CA ALA A 179 8.90 -3.67 -11.33
C ALA A 179 8.66 -5.18 -11.26
N ILE A 180 7.59 -5.57 -10.60
CA ILE A 180 7.18 -6.96 -10.41
C ILE A 180 6.09 -7.28 -11.44
N TYR A 181 6.29 -8.34 -12.21
CA TYR A 181 5.38 -8.76 -13.27
C TYR A 181 4.86 -10.17 -13.00
N VAL A 182 3.56 -10.29 -12.77
CA VAL A 182 2.91 -11.55 -12.41
C VAL A 182 1.65 -11.80 -13.23
N SER A 183 1.33 -13.07 -13.43
CA SER A 183 0.19 -13.56 -14.21
C SER A 183 -0.26 -14.92 -13.66
N ASP A 184 -1.34 -15.49 -14.20
CA ASP A 184 -1.82 -16.83 -13.89
C ASP A 184 -0.86 -17.93 -14.40
N ARG A 185 -0.07 -17.59 -15.42
CA ARG A 185 0.89 -18.49 -16.05
C ARG A 185 2.20 -17.77 -16.38
N ARG A 186 3.26 -18.56 -16.51
CA ARG A 186 4.56 -18.06 -16.96
C ARG A 186 4.49 -17.80 -18.46
N CYS A 187 4.55 -16.54 -18.88
CA CYS A 187 4.50 -16.17 -20.29
C CYS A 187 5.31 -14.91 -20.56
N THR A 188 5.69 -14.70 -21.83
CA THR A 188 6.29 -13.45 -22.29
C THR A 188 5.30 -12.69 -23.16
N VAL A 189 5.04 -11.42 -22.87
CA VAL A 189 4.14 -10.56 -23.66
C VAL A 189 4.91 -9.31 -24.05
N GLY A 190 5.07 -9.06 -25.35
CA GLY A 190 5.78 -7.87 -25.83
C GLY A 190 7.23 -7.77 -25.35
N GLY A 191 7.89 -8.92 -25.09
CA GLY A 191 9.24 -8.99 -24.54
C GLY A 191 9.33 -8.95 -23.01
N GLN A 192 8.23 -8.69 -22.30
CA GLN A 192 8.18 -8.70 -20.84
C GLN A 192 7.81 -10.10 -20.33
N LEU A 193 8.64 -10.66 -19.45
CA LEU A 193 8.35 -11.91 -18.75
C LEU A 193 7.41 -11.65 -17.56
N TYR A 194 6.35 -12.45 -17.47
CA TYR A 194 5.42 -12.50 -16.34
C TYR A 194 5.57 -13.84 -15.62
N GLN A 195 5.67 -13.78 -14.29
CA GLN A 195 5.80 -14.97 -13.44
C GLN A 195 4.42 -15.54 -13.07
N ALA A 196 4.32 -16.87 -12.99
CA ALA A 196 3.09 -17.56 -12.60
C ALA A 196 2.83 -17.43 -11.09
N ARG A 197 2.15 -16.37 -10.67
CA ARG A 197 1.83 -16.13 -9.25
C ARG A 197 0.38 -15.80 -9.00
N LEU A 198 -0.35 -15.25 -9.96
CA LEU A 198 -1.75 -14.92 -9.76
C LEU A 198 -2.57 -16.21 -9.66
N VAL A 199 -3.19 -16.42 -8.51
CA VAL A 199 -4.09 -17.56 -8.27
C VAL A 199 -5.52 -17.15 -8.52
N GLU A 200 -5.88 -15.97 -8.02
CA GLU A 200 -7.25 -15.46 -8.09
C GLU A 200 -7.21 -13.92 -8.13
N PHE A 201 -8.19 -13.34 -8.81
CA PHE A 201 -8.48 -11.91 -8.75
C PHE A 201 -9.99 -11.74 -8.57
N ASP A 202 -10.38 -10.81 -7.72
CA ASP A 202 -11.78 -10.53 -7.41
C ASP A 202 -11.97 -9.04 -7.10
N GLY A 203 -13.23 -8.62 -6.98
CA GLY A 203 -13.60 -7.38 -6.32
C GLY A 203 -13.51 -6.13 -7.17
N ILE A 204 -12.98 -6.20 -8.41
CA ILE A 204 -12.88 -5.05 -9.33
C ILE A 204 -14.29 -4.56 -9.70
N SER A 205 -14.81 -3.68 -8.86
CA SER A 205 -16.13 -3.06 -8.99
C SER A 205 -15.92 -1.59 -9.31
N GLN A 206 -16.66 -1.11 -10.31
CA GLN A 206 -16.62 0.28 -10.75
C GLN A 206 -17.98 0.91 -10.52
N SER A 207 -18.01 1.94 -9.68
CA SER A 207 -19.20 2.70 -9.31
C SER A 207 -19.17 4.08 -9.98
N ILE A 208 -20.32 4.59 -10.41
CA ILE A 208 -20.43 5.98 -10.92
C ILE A 208 -20.59 6.97 -9.75
N GLY A 209 -20.93 6.48 -8.56
CA GLY A 209 -20.84 7.25 -7.33
C GLY A 209 -19.36 7.48 -7.00
N ASN A 210 -19.06 8.55 -6.27
CA ASN A 210 -17.71 8.92 -5.82
C ASN A 210 -17.12 7.91 -4.79
N GLU A 211 -17.53 6.65 -4.89
CA GLU A 211 -17.11 5.51 -4.10
C GLU A 211 -15.79 5.00 -4.67
N SER A 212 -14.90 4.62 -3.78
CA SER A 212 -13.61 4.03 -4.16
C SER A 212 -13.85 2.67 -4.83
N ASP A 213 -13.13 2.43 -5.92
CA ASP A 213 -12.98 1.06 -6.44
C ASP A 213 -12.14 0.24 -5.43
N GLU A 214 -12.52 -1.01 -5.20
CA GLU A 214 -11.72 -2.01 -4.47
C GLU A 214 -11.28 -3.10 -5.45
N ALA A 215 -10.11 -3.70 -5.23
CA ALA A 215 -9.63 -4.85 -5.98
C ALA A 215 -8.86 -5.79 -5.05
N GLN A 216 -9.08 -7.10 -5.20
CA GLN A 216 -8.38 -8.12 -4.43
C GLN A 216 -7.63 -9.07 -5.36
N PHE A 217 -6.38 -9.36 -5.01
CA PHE A 217 -5.52 -10.27 -5.76
C PHE A 217 -4.90 -11.29 -4.81
N THR A 218 -5.01 -12.57 -5.15
CA THR A 218 -4.38 -13.66 -4.41
C THR A 218 -3.20 -14.18 -5.19
N PHE A 219 -2.01 -14.13 -4.58
CA PHE A 219 -0.78 -14.64 -5.15
C PHE A 219 -0.32 -15.93 -4.47
N GLY A 220 0.25 -16.85 -5.24
CA GLY A 220 0.84 -18.09 -4.75
C GLY A 220 2.17 -17.83 -4.03
N ASN A 221 2.25 -18.25 -2.77
CA ASN A 221 3.36 -18.05 -1.85
C ASN A 221 3.82 -19.35 -1.16
N ALA A 222 3.51 -20.52 -1.76
CA ALA A 222 3.92 -21.82 -1.22
C ALA A 222 5.45 -21.95 -1.07
N ASP A 223 6.21 -21.23 -1.90
CA ASP A 223 7.67 -21.16 -1.89
C ASP A 223 8.25 -20.04 -1.01
N ARG A 224 7.37 -19.25 -0.38
CA ARG A 224 7.72 -18.11 0.48
C ARG A 224 8.37 -16.92 -0.24
N VAL A 225 8.40 -16.91 -1.56
CA VAL A 225 8.99 -15.81 -2.33
C VAL A 225 8.21 -14.49 -2.11
N MET A 226 6.88 -14.52 -2.06
CA MET A 226 6.09 -13.31 -1.80
C MET A 226 6.23 -12.82 -0.35
N ARG A 227 6.43 -13.74 0.61
CA ARG A 227 6.79 -13.38 2.00
C ARG A 227 8.15 -12.67 2.03
N ASP A 228 9.13 -13.23 1.35
CA ASP A 228 10.48 -12.68 1.33
C ASP A 228 10.51 -11.32 0.61
N LEU A 229 9.70 -11.15 -0.44
CA LEU A 229 9.47 -9.87 -1.11
C LEU A 229 8.92 -8.82 -0.13
N ALA A 230 7.89 -9.16 0.65
CA ALA A 230 7.30 -8.23 1.61
C ALA A 230 8.24 -7.85 2.77
N ASN A 231 9.28 -8.65 3.03
CA ASN A 231 10.34 -8.30 3.97
C ASN A 231 11.46 -7.46 3.33
N ASP A 232 11.61 -7.51 2.00
CA ASP A 232 12.64 -6.81 1.24
C ASP A 232 12.22 -5.38 0.90
N VAL A 233 10.96 -5.17 0.48
CA VAL A 233 10.43 -3.86 0.11
C VAL A 233 9.05 -3.62 0.71
N ASP A 234 8.78 -2.37 1.11
CA ASP A 234 7.45 -1.97 1.56
C ASP A 234 6.49 -1.92 0.36
N LEU A 235 5.48 -2.79 0.40
CA LEU A 235 4.42 -2.87 -0.59
C LEU A 235 3.26 -1.91 -0.27
N PHE A 236 3.23 -1.29 0.90
CA PHE A 236 2.21 -0.31 1.23
C PHE A 236 2.26 0.85 0.23
N ARG A 237 1.10 1.18 -0.35
CA ARG A 237 0.93 2.19 -1.41
C ARG A 237 1.71 1.94 -2.70
N ALA A 238 2.33 0.77 -2.87
CA ALA A 238 2.88 0.38 -4.15
C ALA A 238 1.79 0.44 -5.22
N GLU A 239 2.15 0.95 -6.40
CA GLU A 239 1.23 1.01 -7.53
C GLU A 239 0.98 -0.40 -8.06
N ILE A 240 -0.27 -0.77 -8.25
CA ILE A 240 -0.66 -2.04 -8.85
C ILE A 240 -1.58 -1.78 -10.04
N ALA A 241 -1.23 -2.36 -11.18
CA ALA A 241 -1.98 -2.24 -12.43
C ALA A 241 -2.40 -3.62 -12.91
N PHE A 242 -3.68 -3.76 -13.24
CA PHE A 242 -4.29 -4.97 -13.76
C PHE A 242 -4.69 -4.78 -15.22
N SER A 243 -4.23 -5.70 -16.06
CA SER A 243 -4.49 -5.72 -17.50
C SER A 243 -4.98 -7.10 -17.94
N LEU A 244 -5.77 -7.13 -19.00
CA LEU A 244 -6.18 -8.35 -19.69
C LEU A 244 -5.56 -8.39 -21.08
N PHE A 245 -4.86 -9.48 -21.42
CA PHE A 245 -4.24 -9.65 -22.72
C PHE A 245 -4.96 -10.71 -23.54
N HIS A 246 -5.42 -10.33 -24.73
CA HIS A 246 -6.09 -11.25 -25.65
C HIS A 246 -5.10 -11.87 -26.63
N THR A 247 -4.90 -13.19 -26.55
CA THR A 247 -3.81 -13.87 -27.28
C THR A 247 -4.03 -13.88 -28.80
N GLY A 248 -5.28 -13.95 -29.27
CA GLY A 248 -5.61 -14.00 -30.70
C GLY A 248 -5.36 -12.69 -31.45
N THR A 249 -5.50 -11.53 -30.79
CA THR A 249 -5.27 -10.22 -31.42
C THR A 249 -3.96 -9.57 -30.99
N GLY A 250 -3.33 -10.04 -29.92
CA GLY A 250 -2.15 -9.40 -29.33
C GLY A 250 -2.45 -8.03 -28.70
N ILE A 251 -3.70 -7.80 -28.29
CA ILE A 251 -4.14 -6.52 -27.70
C ILE A 251 -4.16 -6.67 -26.18
N LYS A 252 -3.50 -5.74 -25.48
CA LYS A 252 -3.55 -5.59 -24.02
C LYS A 252 -4.53 -4.48 -23.65
N LEU A 253 -5.52 -4.79 -22.83
CA LEU A 253 -6.45 -3.84 -22.23
C LEU A 253 -6.01 -3.57 -20.79
N ASP A 254 -5.66 -2.33 -20.47
CA ASP A 254 -5.44 -1.88 -19.10
C ASP A 254 -6.80 -1.61 -18.46
N LEU A 255 -7.20 -2.48 -17.54
CA LEU A 255 -8.55 -2.52 -17.00
C LEU A 255 -8.67 -1.67 -15.73
N TRP A 256 -7.68 -1.75 -14.85
CA TRP A 256 -7.72 -1.10 -13.55
C TRP A 256 -6.32 -0.77 -13.05
N LYS A 257 -6.20 0.30 -12.27
CA LYS A 257 -4.97 0.75 -11.64
C LYS A 257 -5.29 1.40 -10.30
N GLY A 258 -4.51 1.07 -9.27
CA GLY A 258 -4.63 1.65 -7.95
C GLY A 258 -3.37 1.45 -7.11
N ASN A 259 -3.54 1.56 -5.80
CA ASN A 259 -2.48 1.42 -4.81
C ASN A 259 -2.81 0.27 -3.85
N ILE A 260 -1.78 -0.47 -3.44
CA ILE A 260 -1.94 -1.49 -2.41
C ILE A 260 -2.27 -0.81 -1.07
N VAL A 261 -3.44 -1.15 -0.53
CA VAL A 261 -3.93 -0.65 0.77
C VAL A 261 -3.43 -1.54 1.88
N ASN A 262 -3.53 -2.85 1.68
CA ASN A 262 -3.12 -3.83 2.67
C ASN A 262 -2.71 -5.13 1.97
N TRP A 263 -1.94 -5.93 2.67
CA TRP A 263 -1.62 -7.28 2.27
C TRP A 263 -1.58 -8.20 3.49
N THR A 264 -1.93 -9.45 3.28
CA THR A 264 -1.89 -10.47 4.32
C THR A 264 -1.12 -11.68 3.81
N SER A 265 -0.16 -12.11 4.63
CA SER A 265 0.59 -13.34 4.43
C SER A 265 0.49 -14.12 5.73
N ASP A 266 -0.34 -15.14 5.76
CA ASP A 266 -0.38 -16.08 6.87
C ASP A 266 0.67 -17.18 6.67
N SER A 267 0.67 -18.20 7.54
CA SER A 267 1.50 -19.39 7.34
C SER A 267 1.05 -20.25 6.15
N GLY A 268 -0.03 -19.90 5.46
CA GLY A 268 -0.60 -20.61 4.33
C GLY A 268 0.21 -20.43 3.04
N PRO A 269 -0.27 -21.03 1.93
CA PRO A 269 0.36 -20.96 0.61
C PRO A 269 -0.05 -19.72 -0.19
N GLU A 270 -0.83 -18.80 0.39
CA GLU A 270 -1.40 -17.64 -0.29
C GLU A 270 -0.82 -16.33 0.26
N PHE A 271 -0.77 -15.32 -0.60
CA PHE A 271 -0.44 -13.94 -0.26
C PHE A 271 -1.54 -13.07 -0.85
N ARG A 272 -2.38 -12.50 -0.01
CA ARG A 272 -3.57 -11.75 -0.45
C ARG A 272 -3.29 -10.26 -0.37
N VAL A 273 -3.56 -9.57 -1.46
CA VAL A 273 -3.41 -8.11 -1.59
C VAL A 273 -4.77 -7.49 -1.77
N THR A 274 -5.06 -6.48 -0.95
CA THR A 274 -6.18 -5.57 -1.13
C THR A 274 -5.64 -4.25 -1.64
N ALA A 275 -6.21 -3.78 -2.74
CA ALA A 275 -5.84 -2.56 -3.39
C ALA A 275 -7.08 -1.71 -3.67
N ALA A 276 -6.90 -0.41 -3.74
CA ALA A 276 -7.98 0.53 -4.01
C ALA A 276 -7.45 1.66 -4.90
N ASP A 277 -8.37 2.41 -5.50
CA ASP A 277 -8.00 3.60 -6.26
C ASP A 277 -7.57 4.76 -5.34
N GLY A 278 -7.24 5.91 -5.93
CA GLY A 278 -6.88 7.11 -5.17
C GLY A 278 -8.06 7.80 -4.46
N LEU A 279 -9.32 7.45 -4.78
CA LEU A 279 -10.51 7.98 -4.11
C LEU A 279 -10.72 7.31 -2.74
N TYR A 280 -10.18 6.11 -2.51
CA TYR A 280 -10.13 5.46 -1.20
C TYR A 280 -9.61 6.40 -0.11
N GLU A 281 -8.49 7.09 -0.39
CA GLU A 281 -7.84 7.97 0.59
C GLU A 281 -8.72 9.18 0.95
N LEU A 282 -9.59 9.63 0.04
CA LEU A 282 -10.54 10.71 0.29
C LEU A 282 -11.76 10.28 1.12
N ASN A 283 -12.05 8.98 1.14
CA ASN A 283 -13.23 8.40 1.78
C ASN A 283 -12.90 7.69 3.12
N LEU A 284 -11.62 7.60 3.50
CA LEU A 284 -11.21 7.06 4.80
C LEU A 284 -11.81 7.91 5.94
N PRO A 285 -12.61 7.33 6.84
CA PRO A 285 -13.00 8.02 8.06
C PRO A 285 -11.77 8.03 8.97
N TYR A 286 -11.24 9.22 9.22
CA TYR A 286 -10.55 9.70 10.44
C TYR A 286 -9.35 10.59 10.09
N PRO A 287 -9.07 11.62 10.90
CA PRO A 287 -8.08 12.59 10.57
C PRO A 287 -6.68 12.01 10.71
N THR A 288 -5.86 12.32 9.72
CA THR A 288 -4.41 12.07 9.64
C THR A 288 -3.66 12.58 10.87
N ARG A 289 -4.19 13.61 11.56
CA ARG A 289 -3.57 14.17 12.76
C ARG A 289 -4.56 14.71 13.79
N LYS A 290 -4.20 14.58 15.07
CA LYS A 290 -4.88 15.24 16.20
C LYS A 290 -3.99 16.34 16.76
N ILE A 291 -4.62 17.34 17.36
CA ILE A 291 -3.93 18.39 18.11
C ILE A 291 -3.40 17.78 19.40
N SER A 292 -2.08 17.65 19.52
CA SER A 292 -1.41 17.08 20.69
C SER A 292 -0.25 17.96 21.13
N ARG A 293 0.07 17.90 22.42
CA ARG A 293 1.27 18.49 23.03
C ARG A 293 2.51 17.62 22.84
N THR A 294 2.37 16.43 22.26
CA THR A 294 3.48 15.52 21.95
C THR A 294 3.78 15.56 20.46
N CYS A 295 5.06 15.50 20.13
CA CYS A 295 5.50 15.41 18.75
C CYS A 295 5.05 14.08 18.14
N TRP A 296 4.35 14.13 17.02
CA TRP A 296 3.87 12.95 16.29
C TRP A 296 4.96 12.27 15.46
N LYS A 297 6.08 12.95 15.19
CA LYS A 297 7.08 12.48 14.24
C LYS A 297 7.95 11.36 14.81
N PRO A 298 8.30 10.32 14.02
CA PRO A 298 9.29 9.33 14.43
C PRO A 298 10.68 9.98 14.59
N PHE A 299 11.42 9.55 15.62
CA PHE A 299 12.74 10.12 15.93
C PHE A 299 13.78 9.58 14.94
N ASN A 300 14.73 10.44 14.55
CA ASN A 300 15.81 10.12 13.61
C ASN A 300 15.30 9.49 12.30
N SER A 301 14.28 10.13 11.72
CA SER A 301 13.61 9.74 10.48
C SER A 301 13.66 10.87 9.45
N ALA A 302 13.12 10.68 8.25
CA ALA A 302 13.03 11.74 7.25
C ALA A 302 12.33 13.01 7.77
N SER A 303 11.27 12.88 8.57
CA SER A 303 10.51 14.02 9.12
C SER A 303 11.15 14.67 10.35
N CYS A 304 12.07 13.97 11.02
CA CYS A 304 12.86 14.46 12.16
C CYS A 304 14.31 13.94 12.02
N PRO A 305 15.13 14.60 11.19
CA PRO A 305 16.45 14.11 10.79
C PRO A 305 17.54 14.46 11.82
N PHE A 306 17.40 13.99 13.06
CA PHE A 306 18.33 14.31 14.14
C PHE A 306 19.80 14.01 13.77
N ALA A 307 20.09 12.84 13.17
CA ALA A 307 21.47 12.47 12.86
C ALA A 307 22.18 13.42 11.88
N SER A 308 21.44 14.14 11.03
CA SER A 308 22.02 15.06 10.04
C SER A 308 21.81 16.54 10.34
N GLN A 309 20.81 16.91 11.15
CA GLN A 309 20.44 18.30 11.42
C GLN A 309 20.44 18.68 12.91
N GLY A 310 20.48 17.70 13.82
CA GLY A 310 20.37 17.93 15.25
C GLY A 310 21.72 17.99 15.98
N ALA A 311 21.69 18.54 17.18
CA ALA A 311 22.83 18.59 18.09
C ALA A 311 22.34 18.62 19.54
N LEU A 312 22.96 17.84 20.43
CA LEU A 312 22.56 17.81 21.83
C LEU A 312 22.98 19.10 22.56
N ASP A 313 22.04 19.69 23.31
CA ASP A 313 22.31 20.76 24.26
C ASP A 313 22.51 20.17 25.67
N LEU A 314 23.68 19.58 25.89
CA LEU A 314 24.05 18.99 27.19
C LEU A 314 24.30 20.04 28.29
N VAL A 315 24.30 21.34 27.96
CA VAL A 315 24.47 22.43 28.94
C VAL A 315 23.16 22.67 29.67
N HIS A 316 22.06 22.78 28.93
CA HIS A 316 20.72 22.99 29.51
C HIS A 316 19.98 21.68 29.78
N PHE A 317 20.34 20.59 29.10
CA PHE A 317 19.72 19.27 29.22
C PHE A 317 20.79 18.16 29.42
N PRO A 318 21.33 18.03 30.64
CA PRO A 318 22.43 17.08 30.91
C PRO A 318 22.08 15.60 30.68
N GLU A 319 20.78 15.27 30.69
CA GLU A 319 20.26 13.91 30.53
C GLU A 319 19.85 13.58 29.08
N ALA A 320 20.13 14.49 28.12
CA ALA A 320 19.77 14.28 26.72
C ALA A 320 20.56 13.13 26.09
N ASP A 321 19.90 12.34 25.25
CA ASP A 321 20.38 11.07 24.71
C ASP A 321 20.22 11.03 23.19
N PRO A 322 21.29 10.87 22.39
CA PRO A 322 21.21 10.93 20.94
C PRO A 322 20.47 9.76 20.29
N THR A 323 20.12 8.72 21.06
CA THR A 323 19.51 7.48 20.54
C THR A 323 18.00 7.43 20.70
N ARG A 324 17.40 8.35 21.47
CA ARG A 324 15.96 8.35 21.77
C ARG A 324 15.45 9.77 21.98
N CYS A 325 14.15 9.98 21.82
CA CYS A 325 13.49 11.25 22.10
C CYS A 325 12.18 11.00 22.86
N ASP A 326 11.91 11.83 23.87
CA ASP A 326 10.71 11.74 24.71
C ASP A 326 9.48 12.44 24.11
N LYS A 327 9.60 12.98 22.89
CA LYS A 327 8.56 13.67 22.10
C LYS A 327 8.04 14.98 22.70
N GLY A 328 8.59 15.46 23.82
CA GLY A 328 8.27 16.79 24.34
C GLY A 328 9.04 17.89 23.61
N PHE A 329 8.61 19.14 23.76
CA PHE A 329 9.34 20.29 23.23
C PHE A 329 10.51 20.68 24.15
N ASP A 330 10.20 21.01 25.41
CA ASP A 330 11.11 21.55 26.44
C ASP A 330 11.27 20.56 27.60
N THR A 331 11.43 19.28 27.28
CA THR A 331 11.60 18.16 28.21
C THR A 331 13.06 17.71 28.24
N PRO A 332 13.50 16.97 29.28
CA PRO A 332 14.90 16.55 29.45
C PRO A 332 15.52 15.89 28.21
N ASN A 333 14.72 15.23 27.37
CA ASN A 333 15.17 14.59 26.15
C ASN A 333 14.27 14.89 24.93
N GLY A 334 13.73 16.11 24.91
CA GLY A 334 12.79 16.61 23.89
C GLY A 334 13.45 17.26 22.68
N CYS A 335 12.65 17.90 21.82
CA CYS A 335 13.16 18.55 20.61
C CYS A 335 14.19 19.65 20.91
N ARG A 336 14.02 20.42 21.98
CA ARG A 336 14.97 21.46 22.37
C ARG A 336 16.30 20.91 22.85
N ALA A 337 16.27 19.82 23.61
CA ALA A 337 17.46 19.09 24.05
C ALA A 337 18.28 18.55 22.87
N HIS A 338 17.63 18.30 21.72
CA HIS A 338 18.25 17.81 20.49
C HIS A 338 18.56 18.92 19.45
N GLY A 339 18.33 20.19 19.77
CA GLY A 339 18.51 21.29 18.80
C GLY A 339 17.51 21.26 17.63
N MET A 340 16.40 20.52 17.75
CA MET A 340 15.44 20.24 16.68
C MET A 340 14.14 21.05 16.82
N ASN A 341 14.23 22.31 17.27
CA ASN A 341 13.05 23.14 17.54
C ASN A 341 12.15 23.28 16.32
N ASP A 342 12.72 23.62 15.17
CA ASP A 342 11.98 23.88 13.94
C ASP A 342 11.33 22.60 13.35
N TYR A 343 11.69 21.42 13.86
CA TYR A 343 11.11 20.14 13.45
C TYR A 343 10.01 19.65 14.41
N TYR A 344 9.73 20.34 15.51
CA TYR A 344 8.75 19.87 16.47
C TYR A 344 7.33 19.91 15.90
N GLY A 345 6.73 18.72 15.73
CA GLY A 345 5.40 18.55 15.14
C GLY A 345 4.24 18.62 16.13
N GLY A 346 4.52 18.75 17.43
CA GLY A 346 3.47 18.97 18.44
C GLY A 346 2.99 20.43 18.45
N ILE A 347 1.87 20.68 19.11
CA ILE A 347 1.32 22.01 19.33
C ILE A 347 1.39 22.29 20.83
N MET A 348 2.22 23.25 21.21
CA MET A 348 2.47 23.56 22.61
C MET A 348 2.17 25.03 22.88
N ALA A 349 0.91 25.32 23.22
CA ALA A 349 0.50 26.66 23.62
C ALA A 349 0.88 26.89 25.08
N LYS A 350 1.69 27.94 25.33
CA LYS A 350 2.00 28.42 26.69
C LYS A 350 1.27 29.74 26.97
N PRO A 351 0.94 30.02 28.25
CA PRO A 351 0.53 31.35 28.67
C PRO A 351 1.61 32.38 28.32
N GLN A 352 1.22 33.46 27.65
CA GLN A 352 2.10 34.51 27.16
C GLN A 352 1.66 35.84 27.76
N GLY A 353 2.56 36.48 28.51
CA GLY A 353 2.30 37.75 29.17
C GLY A 353 2.78 38.95 28.35
N VAL A 354 2.05 40.07 28.41
CA VAL A 354 2.49 41.36 27.88
C VAL A 354 2.17 42.47 28.89
N ARG A 355 3.07 43.45 29.02
CA ARG A 355 2.84 44.63 29.84
C ARG A 355 2.13 45.70 29.03
N ILE A 356 0.94 46.09 29.46
CA ILE A 356 0.10 47.07 28.79
C ILE A 356 -0.26 48.21 29.75
N LYS A 357 -0.78 49.30 29.17
CA LYS A 357 -1.35 50.40 29.94
C LYS A 357 -2.81 50.11 30.26
N ASP A 358 -3.19 50.32 31.51
CA ASP A 358 -4.55 50.14 31.99
C ASP A 358 -5.40 51.36 31.67
N ASN A 359 -6.41 51.18 30.83
CA ASN A 359 -7.30 52.25 30.41
C ASN A 359 -8.40 52.57 31.41
N SER A 360 -8.58 51.74 32.45
CA SER A 360 -9.42 52.06 33.60
C SER A 360 -8.75 53.04 34.58
N THR A 361 -7.46 53.34 34.36
CA THR A 361 -6.67 54.27 35.19
C THR A 361 -6.21 55.47 34.39
N GLY A 362 -6.03 56.62 35.05
CA GLY A 362 -5.62 57.86 34.40
C GLY A 362 -6.77 58.60 33.70
N VAL A 363 -6.44 59.74 33.07
CA VAL A 363 -7.41 60.66 32.44
C VAL A 363 -6.86 61.07 31.07
N TRP A 364 -7.63 60.87 30.00
CA TRP A 364 -7.25 61.20 28.60
C TRP A 364 -5.89 60.63 28.15
N GLY A 365 -5.55 59.41 28.59
CA GLY A 365 -4.29 58.75 28.22
C GLY A 365 -3.09 59.10 29.11
N PHE A 366 -3.20 60.11 29.98
CA PHE A 366 -2.15 60.48 30.93
C PHE A 366 -2.33 59.77 32.28
N GLY A 367 -1.20 59.35 32.86
CA GLY A 367 -1.18 58.71 34.19
C GLY A 367 -1.66 57.26 34.23
N ARG A 368 -1.75 56.57 33.09
CA ARG A 368 -2.16 55.15 33.03
C ARG A 368 -1.17 54.25 33.77
N SER A 369 -1.69 53.47 34.71
CA SER A 369 -0.95 52.42 35.41
C SER A 369 -0.60 51.29 34.43
N THR A 370 0.43 50.49 34.75
CA THR A 370 0.81 49.33 33.93
C THR A 370 0.20 48.07 34.54
N LEU A 371 -0.49 47.27 33.72
CA LEU A 371 -0.88 45.92 34.10
C LEU A 371 -0.16 44.89 33.23
N THR A 372 -0.03 43.66 33.74
CA THR A 372 0.45 42.53 32.94
C THR A 372 -0.77 41.69 32.56
N SER A 373 -1.09 41.65 31.27
CA SER A 373 -2.09 40.73 30.74
C SER A 373 -1.43 39.41 30.39
N VAL A 374 -2.10 38.28 30.62
CA VAL A 374 -1.60 36.93 30.34
C VAL A 374 -2.63 36.18 29.50
N SER A 375 -2.16 35.50 28.45
CA SER A 375 -3.06 34.69 27.62
C SER A 375 -3.57 33.46 28.37
N LEU A 376 -4.83 33.10 28.10
CA LEU A 376 -5.43 31.86 28.52
C LEU A 376 -5.29 30.83 27.40
N VAL A 377 -4.76 29.66 27.73
CA VAL A 377 -4.64 28.52 26.80
C VAL A 377 -5.95 27.75 26.82
N ALA A 378 -6.49 27.46 25.64
CA ALA A 378 -7.73 26.72 25.49
C ALA A 378 -7.45 25.21 25.45
N ASP A 379 -7.39 24.54 26.60
CA ASP A 379 -7.05 23.11 26.66
C ASP A 379 -8.07 22.19 25.97
N SER A 380 -9.28 22.67 25.69
CA SER A 380 -10.32 21.92 24.99
C SER A 380 -9.99 21.58 23.54
N ILE A 381 -8.96 22.21 22.94
CA ILE A 381 -8.55 21.90 21.55
C ILE A 381 -7.73 20.63 21.44
N TYR A 382 -7.09 20.19 22.53
CA TYR A 382 -6.27 18.97 22.50
C TYR A 382 -7.16 17.74 22.32
N ASP A 383 -6.61 16.71 21.68
CA ASP A 383 -7.30 15.51 21.20
C ASP A 383 -8.37 15.74 20.13
N GLN A 384 -8.66 17.00 19.79
CA GLN A 384 -9.47 17.29 18.63
C GLN A 384 -8.68 17.05 17.34
N VAL A 385 -9.44 16.74 16.30
CA VAL A 385 -8.99 16.62 14.92
C VAL A 385 -8.27 17.88 14.44
N LEU A 386 -7.09 17.73 13.84
CA LEU A 386 -6.53 18.81 13.04
C LEU A 386 -7.16 18.73 11.63
N PRO A 387 -7.81 19.79 11.15
CA PRO A 387 -8.46 19.75 9.84
C PRO A 387 -7.43 19.80 8.70
N GLU A 388 -7.73 19.10 7.62
CA GLU A 388 -7.02 19.24 6.34
C GLU A 388 -7.80 20.16 5.41
N ILE A 389 -7.09 20.91 4.55
CA ILE A 389 -7.70 21.92 3.69
C ILE A 389 -7.26 21.68 2.25
N TYR A 390 -8.20 21.26 1.41
CA TYR A 390 -8.00 21.07 -0.03
C TYR A 390 -8.95 21.98 -0.80
N THR A 391 -8.42 23.03 -1.40
CA THR A 391 -9.18 23.92 -2.28
C THR A 391 -8.27 24.58 -3.31
N ASP A 392 -8.78 24.75 -4.52
CA ASP A 392 -8.19 25.55 -5.60
C ASP A 392 -8.76 26.98 -5.63
N SER A 393 -9.76 27.27 -4.81
CA SER A 393 -10.47 28.55 -4.73
C SER A 393 -10.46 29.14 -3.31
N PRO A 394 -10.54 30.48 -3.16
CA PRO A 394 -10.60 31.10 -1.84
C PRO A 394 -11.85 30.67 -1.06
N MET A 395 -11.67 30.10 0.13
CA MET A 395 -12.77 29.73 1.02
C MET A 395 -12.50 30.16 2.47
N PRO A 396 -13.54 30.57 3.22
CA PRO A 396 -13.39 30.83 4.65
C PRO A 396 -13.18 29.52 5.42
N VAL A 397 -12.18 29.51 6.31
CA VAL A 397 -11.87 28.36 7.17
C VAL A 397 -11.98 28.78 8.64
N ASN A 398 -12.69 27.98 9.43
CA ASN A 398 -12.80 28.20 10.87
C ASN A 398 -11.55 27.66 11.57
N ALA A 399 -10.81 28.54 12.23
CA ALA A 399 -9.65 28.18 13.03
C ALA A 399 -10.05 27.76 14.45
N LYS A 400 -9.32 26.82 15.04
CA LYS A 400 -9.46 26.44 16.45
C LYS A 400 -8.60 27.33 17.32
N ILE A 401 -9.19 28.03 18.27
CA ILE A 401 -8.47 28.98 19.13
C ILE A 401 -7.61 28.20 20.14
N ALA A 402 -6.29 28.35 20.06
CA ALA A 402 -5.33 27.74 20.97
C ALA A 402 -5.07 28.61 22.20
N SER A 403 -5.09 29.93 22.05
CA SER A 403 -4.97 30.85 23.16
C SER A 403 -5.61 32.21 22.84
N GLY A 404 -6.04 32.92 23.88
CA GLY A 404 -6.64 34.26 23.81
C GLY A 404 -6.07 35.17 24.89
N ARG A 405 -5.87 36.46 24.59
CA ARG A 405 -5.35 37.46 25.52
C ARG A 405 -6.09 38.78 25.38
N ASP A 406 -6.61 39.27 26.50
CA ASP A 406 -7.26 40.59 26.59
C ASP A 406 -6.20 41.66 26.88
N GLU A 407 -6.08 42.64 26.01
CA GLU A 407 -5.08 43.70 26.09
C GLU A 407 -5.74 45.09 26.24
N SER A 408 -6.89 45.15 26.92
CA SER A 408 -7.70 46.36 27.12
C SER A 408 -8.32 46.87 25.82
N ASP A 409 -7.56 47.57 24.98
CA ASP A 409 -8.05 48.09 23.69
C ASP A 409 -8.09 47.03 22.60
N PHE A 410 -7.46 45.89 22.85
CA PHE A 410 -7.28 44.84 21.87
C PHE A 410 -7.58 43.48 22.48
N TYR A 411 -7.95 42.55 21.62
CA TYR A 411 -7.99 41.14 21.95
C TYR A 411 -7.18 40.37 20.91
N ALA A 412 -6.16 39.65 21.38
CA ALA A 412 -5.30 38.81 20.56
C ALA A 412 -5.72 37.34 20.71
N ALA A 413 -5.78 36.61 19.60
CA ALA A 413 -6.04 35.18 19.60
C ALA A 413 -5.11 34.45 18.64
N LEU A 414 -4.63 33.29 19.07
CA LEU A 414 -3.86 32.35 18.27
C LEU A 414 -4.77 31.23 17.80
N GLY A 415 -4.88 31.03 16.50
CA GLY A 415 -5.74 30.05 15.86
C GLY A 415 -4.95 29.00 15.08
N LEU A 416 -5.29 27.73 15.29
CA LEU A 416 -4.86 26.61 14.45
C LEU A 416 -5.79 26.51 13.26
N VAL A 417 -5.23 26.54 12.06
CA VAL A 417 -6.01 26.58 10.81
C VAL A 417 -6.15 25.17 10.25
N GLY A 418 -5.06 24.42 10.14
CA GLY A 418 -5.08 23.07 9.63
C GLY A 418 -3.70 22.45 9.49
N GLU A 419 -3.64 21.27 8.89
CA GLU A 419 -2.40 20.63 8.47
C GLU A 419 -1.72 21.47 7.39
N GLY A 420 -0.41 21.69 7.56
CA GLY A 420 0.45 22.39 6.60
C GLY A 420 1.37 21.44 5.85
N PRO A 421 2.04 21.91 4.79
CA PRO A 421 2.06 23.29 4.34
C PRO A 421 0.81 23.69 3.53
N LEU A 422 0.21 24.84 3.84
CA LEU A 422 -0.79 25.46 2.98
C LEU A 422 -0.12 26.22 1.83
N GLY A 423 -0.79 26.29 0.67
CA GLY A 423 -0.30 27.04 -0.48
C GLY A 423 -0.26 28.56 -0.24
N ALA A 424 -1.32 29.13 0.36
CA ALA A 424 -1.42 30.54 0.72
C ALA A 424 -2.57 30.80 1.69
N TYR A 425 -2.51 31.93 2.41
CA TYR A 425 -3.66 32.53 3.09
C TYR A 425 -4.38 33.52 2.17
N GLY A 426 -5.71 33.56 2.23
CA GLY A 426 -6.51 34.63 1.63
C GLY A 426 -6.44 35.94 2.42
N THR A 427 -7.29 36.91 2.10
CA THR A 427 -7.40 38.19 2.82
C THR A 427 -8.66 38.24 3.69
N GLY A 428 -8.73 39.21 4.62
CA GLY A 428 -9.96 39.51 5.34
C GLY A 428 -10.25 38.56 6.50
N HIS A 429 -9.21 38.10 7.20
CA HIS A 429 -9.36 37.29 8.40
C HIS A 429 -10.07 38.06 9.51
N LYS A 430 -10.99 37.37 10.20
CA LYS A 430 -11.83 37.96 11.23
C LYS A 430 -11.75 37.16 12.53
N LEU A 431 -11.89 37.87 13.64
CA LEU A 431 -12.07 37.32 14.98
C LEU A 431 -13.37 37.90 15.55
N ASP A 432 -14.31 37.01 15.90
CA ASP A 432 -15.70 37.32 16.25
C ASP A 432 -16.36 38.33 15.30
N GLY A 433 -16.18 38.12 13.99
CA GLY A 433 -16.77 38.95 12.94
C GLY A 433 -16.09 40.30 12.69
N GLN A 434 -15.07 40.67 13.49
CA GLN A 434 -14.30 41.90 13.31
C GLN A 434 -12.96 41.63 12.63
N TYR A 435 -12.51 42.56 11.79
CA TYR A 435 -11.18 42.49 11.19
C TYR A 435 -10.08 42.73 12.23
N HIS A 436 -8.88 42.27 11.92
CA HIS A 436 -7.69 42.63 12.70
C HIS A 436 -7.43 44.15 12.61
N HIS A 437 -6.78 44.70 13.63
CA HIS A 437 -6.59 46.14 13.85
C HIS A 437 -6.05 46.90 12.62
N GLY A 438 -5.14 46.27 11.88
CA GLY A 438 -4.48 46.86 10.72
C GLY A 438 -5.18 46.73 9.38
N TYR A 439 -6.37 46.12 9.31
CA TYR A 439 -6.99 45.80 8.01
C TYR A 439 -7.23 47.06 7.15
N PRO A 440 -6.86 47.06 5.85
CA PRO A 440 -6.41 45.92 5.03
C PRO A 440 -4.89 45.61 5.03
N GLY A 441 -4.09 46.27 5.87
CA GLY A 441 -2.66 45.99 6.05
C GLY A 441 -2.36 44.72 6.86
N SER A 442 -1.17 44.60 7.45
CA SER A 442 -0.75 43.42 8.23
C SER A 442 -0.68 43.64 9.75
N LEU A 443 -0.93 44.86 10.23
CA LEU A 443 -0.84 45.13 11.67
C LEU A 443 -1.88 44.29 12.43
N GLY A 444 -1.41 43.59 13.46
CA GLY A 444 -2.25 42.66 14.23
C GLY A 444 -2.58 41.36 13.50
N LEU A 445 -1.84 40.99 12.45
CA LEU A 445 -1.96 39.71 11.77
C LEU A 445 -0.59 39.04 11.64
N MET A 446 -0.50 37.78 12.06
CA MET A 446 0.65 36.91 11.83
C MET A 446 0.14 35.61 11.22
N THR A 447 0.83 35.10 10.21
CA THR A 447 0.47 33.85 9.54
C THR A 447 1.68 32.93 9.42
N SER A 448 1.42 31.63 9.50
CA SER A 448 2.39 30.57 9.26
C SER A 448 1.71 29.52 8.38
N LEU A 449 2.27 29.27 7.20
CA LEU A 449 1.75 28.24 6.29
C LEU A 449 1.97 26.82 6.83
N GLY A 450 2.74 26.66 7.92
CA GLY A 450 3.07 25.37 8.50
C GLY A 450 4.05 24.52 7.70
N PRO A 451 5.17 25.08 7.19
CA PRO A 451 6.20 24.27 6.55
C PRO A 451 6.79 23.24 7.52
N ASP A 452 7.56 22.29 7.00
CA ASP A 452 8.27 21.32 7.81
C ASP A 452 9.68 21.11 7.25
N PRO A 453 10.75 21.67 7.89
CA PRO A 453 10.76 22.37 9.18
C PRO A 453 10.05 23.74 9.17
N ASN A 454 9.56 24.18 10.34
CA ASN A 454 8.96 25.49 10.56
C ASN A 454 9.80 26.36 11.49
N PRO A 455 10.47 27.41 10.96
CA PRO A 455 11.21 28.36 11.80
C PRO A 455 10.31 29.39 12.48
N VAL A 456 9.03 29.48 12.10
CA VAL A 456 8.10 30.48 12.63
C VAL A 456 7.66 30.08 14.03
N THR A 457 7.81 31.02 14.95
CA THR A 457 7.38 30.84 16.33
C THR A 457 5.88 30.62 16.43
N PHE A 458 5.47 29.63 17.22
CA PHE A 458 4.08 29.42 17.60
C PHE A 458 3.71 30.26 18.83
N GLY A 459 2.98 31.36 18.64
CA GLY A 459 2.60 32.25 19.73
C GLY A 459 1.93 33.55 19.29
N MET A 460 1.77 34.47 20.25
CA MET A 460 1.21 35.80 20.04
C MET A 460 2.33 36.85 19.96
N ASP A 461 2.32 37.63 18.88
CA ASP A 461 3.18 38.82 18.68
C ASP A 461 4.70 38.50 18.71
N THR A 462 5.54 39.52 18.87
CA THR A 462 7.00 39.40 19.01
C THR A 462 7.46 38.80 20.35
N ASP A 463 6.56 38.65 21.32
CA ASP A 463 6.83 38.07 22.64
C ASP A 463 6.72 36.53 22.65
N ALA A 464 6.51 35.93 21.48
CA ALA A 464 6.36 34.50 21.34
C ALA A 464 7.68 33.77 21.68
N GLY A 465 7.57 32.70 22.49
CA GLY A 465 8.71 31.94 23.03
C GLY A 465 9.42 31.08 21.97
N PRO A 466 10.28 30.12 22.35
CA PRO A 466 10.97 29.27 21.38
C PRO A 466 10.06 28.25 20.69
N GLU A 467 8.79 28.13 21.08
CA GLU A 467 7.87 27.09 20.60
C GLU A 467 7.68 27.13 19.07
N ARG A 468 7.56 25.95 18.47
CA ARG A 468 7.31 25.75 17.03
C ARG A 468 6.13 24.81 16.84
N ALA A 469 5.55 24.81 15.65
CA ALA A 469 4.52 23.86 15.25
C ALA A 469 4.76 23.47 13.78
N ALA A 470 5.76 22.61 13.55
CA ALA A 470 6.13 22.12 12.24
C ALA A 470 5.00 21.29 11.62
N GLY A 471 4.74 21.51 10.33
CA GLY A 471 3.63 20.88 9.63
C GLY A 471 2.24 21.35 10.06
N THR A 472 2.10 22.41 10.87
CA THR A 472 0.82 22.99 11.28
C THR A 472 0.69 24.42 10.77
N ALA A 473 -0.37 24.69 10.01
CA ALA A 473 -0.71 26.05 9.63
C ALA A 473 -1.47 26.75 10.74
N PHE A 474 -1.04 27.96 11.10
CA PHE A 474 -1.62 28.74 12.17
C PHE A 474 -1.55 30.23 11.87
N LEU A 475 -2.36 31.01 12.57
CA LEU A 475 -2.35 32.46 12.49
C LEU A 475 -2.65 33.09 13.84
N MET A 476 -2.19 34.31 14.05
CA MET A 476 -2.59 35.17 15.16
C MET A 476 -3.33 36.38 14.61
N ILE A 477 -4.45 36.71 15.23
CA ILE A 477 -5.24 37.92 14.95
C ILE A 477 -5.36 38.74 16.23
N ARG A 478 -5.07 40.04 16.10
CA ARG A 478 -5.33 41.07 17.10
C ARG A 478 -6.41 42.00 16.58
N ARG A 479 -7.60 41.92 17.16
CA ARG A 479 -8.72 42.84 16.86
C ARG A 479 -8.75 43.99 17.86
N SER A 480 -9.35 45.11 17.48
CA SER A 480 -9.72 46.18 18.41
C SER A 480 -10.98 45.79 19.20
N ASP A 481 -11.04 46.12 20.49
CA ASP A 481 -12.25 45.96 21.31
C ASP A 481 -12.97 47.32 21.51
N ALA A 482 -14.29 47.28 21.74
CA ALA A 482 -15.15 48.46 21.81
C ALA A 482 -14.91 49.34 23.05
N LYS A 483 -14.10 48.89 24.02
CA LYS A 483 -13.60 49.75 25.11
C LYS A 483 -12.44 50.66 24.67
N GLY A 484 -11.91 50.46 23.46
CA GLY A 484 -10.80 51.22 22.87
C GLY A 484 -11.22 52.34 21.92
N LEU A 485 -12.27 53.08 22.26
CA LEU A 485 -12.55 54.42 21.75
C LEU A 485 -12.84 55.38 22.91
#